data_AF-A0A3M8DQ20-F1
#
_entry.id   AF-A0A3M8DQ20-F1
#
_cell.length_a   1.000
_cell.length_b   1.000
_cell.length_c   1.000
_cell.angle_alpha   90.00
_cell.angle_beta   90.00
_cell.angle_gamma   90.00
#
_symmetry.space_group_name_H-M   'P 1'
#
loop_
_entity.id
_entity.type
_entity.pdbx_description
1 polymer ?
#
loop_
_entity_poly.entity_id
_entity_poly.type
_entity_poly.pdbx_seq_one_letter_code
_entity_poly.pdbx_strand_id
1 'polypeptide(L)'
;MPTVTELKMYLRIDGSEDDGILTLLMGAGEEYLADAGVPDTAKTTKRYTLAIMLYVALHYENRDPGVSIGKLNFAFESLILQLKS
;
A
#
# COMPACT_ATOMS: atom_id res chain seq x y z
N MET A 1 -6.28 7.71 0.47
CA MET A 1 -6.60 6.31 0.14
C MET A 1 -6.71 6.16 -1.37
N PRO A 2 -6.10 5.15 -2.01
CA PRO A 2 -6.41 4.83 -3.40
C PRO A 2 -7.84 4.30 -3.53
N THR A 3 -8.43 4.42 -4.71
CA THR A 3 -9.57 3.58 -5.11
C THR A 3 -9.09 2.19 -5.53
N VAL A 4 -9.98 1.19 -5.50
CA VAL A 4 -9.65 -0.16 -5.99
C VAL A 4 -9.20 -0.12 -7.47
N THR A 5 -9.81 0.74 -8.29
CA THR A 5 -9.40 0.94 -9.69
C THR A 5 -7.98 1.50 -9.81
N GLU A 6 -7.63 2.53 -9.04
CA GLU A 6 -6.26 3.08 -9.03
C GLU A 6 -5.22 2.05 -8.58
N LEU A 7 -5.56 1.25 -7.57
CA LEU A 7 -4.72 0.18 -7.08
C LEU A 7 -4.53 -0.94 -8.12
N LYS A 8 -5.60 -1.36 -8.81
CA LYS A 8 -5.50 -2.34 -9.91
C LYS A 8 -4.63 -1.84 -11.06
N MET A 9 -4.76 -0.56 -11.44
CA MET A 9 -3.88 0.05 -12.44
C MET A 9 -2.41 0.03 -12.00
N TYR A 10 -2.16 0.29 -10.70
CA TYR A 10 -0.81 0.23 -10.13
C TYR A 10 -0.22 -1.19 -10.18
N LEU A 11 -1.02 -2.20 -9.79
CA LEU A 11 -0.62 -3.63 -9.76
C LEU A 11 -0.72 -4.33 -11.13
N ARG A 12 -1.18 -3.63 -12.18
CA ARG A 12 -1.44 -4.20 -13.52
C ARG A 12 -2.39 -5.40 -13.48
N ILE A 13 -3.43 -5.32 -12.67
CA ILE A 13 -4.48 -6.32 -12.54
C ILE A 13 -5.65 -5.96 -13.45
N ASP A 14 -6.07 -6.90 -14.28
CA ASP A 14 -7.32 -6.85 -15.03
C ASP A 14 -8.42 -7.62 -14.29
N GLY A 15 -9.68 -7.30 -14.55
CA GLY A 15 -10.82 -7.99 -13.93
C GLY A 15 -11.19 -7.45 -12.55
N SER A 16 -11.93 -8.26 -11.78
CA SER A 16 -12.52 -7.89 -10.48
C SER A 16 -12.50 -9.01 -9.44
N GLU A 17 -11.93 -10.16 -9.79
CA GLU A 17 -11.82 -11.36 -8.97
C GLU A 17 -11.09 -11.07 -7.66
N ASP A 18 -10.10 -10.18 -7.71
CA ASP A 18 -9.27 -9.80 -6.55
C ASP A 18 -9.77 -8.54 -5.81
N ASP A 19 -10.87 -7.91 -6.23
CA ASP A 19 -11.34 -6.65 -5.62
C ASP A 19 -11.55 -6.79 -4.10
N GLY A 20 -12.03 -7.96 -3.65
CA GLY A 20 -12.20 -8.27 -2.23
C GLY A 20 -10.89 -8.32 -1.46
N ILE A 21 -9.87 -9.02 -1.96
CA ILE A 21 -8.57 -9.11 -1.29
C ILE A 21 -7.82 -7.78 -1.34
N LEU A 22 -7.92 -7.04 -2.45
CA LEU A 22 -7.33 -5.71 -2.58
C LEU A 22 -7.94 -4.73 -1.59
N THR A 23 -9.27 -4.75 -1.40
CA THR A 23 -9.96 -3.92 -0.41
C THR A 23 -9.53 -4.26 1.02
N LEU A 24 -9.37 -5.56 1.33
CA LEU A 24 -8.86 -6.00 2.63
C LEU A 24 -7.45 -5.48 2.90
N LEU A 25 -6.54 -5.62 1.93
CA LEU A 25 -5.16 -5.17 2.07
C LEU A 25 -5.04 -3.65 2.14
N MET A 26 -5.92 -2.92 1.46
CA MET A 26 -6.04 -1.47 1.57
C MET A 26 -6.39 -1.06 3.01
N GLY A 27 -7.39 -1.70 3.62
CA GLY A 27 -7.78 -1.45 5.02
C GLY A 27 -6.65 -1.77 5.99
N ALA A 28 -6.02 -2.95 5.84
CA ALA A 28 -4.87 -3.33 6.66
C ALA A 28 -3.68 -2.35 6.52
N GLY A 29 -3.46 -1.79 5.33
CA GLY A 29 -2.46 -0.75 5.13
C GLY A 29 -2.81 0.55 5.85
N GLU A 30 -4.09 0.91 5.94
CA GLU A 30 -4.56 2.08 6.70
C GLU A 30 -4.27 1.91 8.19
N GLU A 31 -4.63 0.76 8.74
CA GLU A 31 -4.37 0.36 10.13
C GLU A 31 -2.86 0.35 10.42
N TYR A 32 -2.05 -0.25 9.54
CA TYR A 32 -0.61 -0.28 9.69
C TYR A 32 0.03 1.11 9.75
N LEU A 33 -0.41 2.04 8.88
CA LEU A 33 0.11 3.40 8.89
C LEU A 33 -0.33 4.16 10.15
N ALA A 34 -1.55 3.94 10.64
CA ALA A 34 -2.03 4.51 11.90
C ALA A 34 -1.21 3.99 13.10
N ASP A 35 -0.98 2.68 13.18
CA ASP A 35 -0.15 2.04 14.22
C ASP A 35 1.31 2.49 14.15
N ALA A 36 1.80 2.80 12.94
CA ALA A 36 3.11 3.39 12.75
C ALA A 36 3.17 4.87 13.22
N GLY A 37 2.05 5.50 13.57
CA GLY A 37 1.99 6.89 14.04
C GLY A 37 1.90 7.92 12.91
N VAL A 38 1.44 7.53 11.72
CA VAL A 38 1.12 8.50 10.65
C VAL A 38 -0.19 9.23 11.03
N PRO A 39 -0.20 10.57 11.07
CA PRO A 39 -1.38 11.31 11.49
C PRO A 39 -2.52 11.23 10.45
N ASP A 40 -3.77 11.32 10.92
CA ASP A 40 -4.95 11.31 10.05
C ASP A 40 -4.95 12.43 9.00
N THR A 41 -4.31 13.56 9.30
CA THR A 41 -4.13 14.67 8.34
C THR A 41 -3.40 14.24 7.07
N ALA A 42 -2.51 13.23 7.17
CA ALA A 42 -1.78 12.68 6.04
C ALA A 42 -2.66 11.90 5.06
N LYS A 43 -3.86 11.42 5.45
CA LYS A 43 -4.76 10.60 4.60
C LYS A 43 -5.17 11.27 3.30
N THR A 44 -5.12 12.61 3.28
CA THR A 44 -5.42 13.45 2.11
C THR A 44 -4.26 13.62 1.14
N THR A 45 -3.04 13.23 1.56
CA THR A 45 -1.83 13.41 0.76
C THR A 45 -1.66 12.30 -0.28
N LYS A 46 -1.00 12.64 -1.41
CA LYS A 46 -0.63 11.63 -2.42
C LYS A 46 0.42 10.63 -1.91
N ARG A 47 1.26 11.05 -0.95
CA ARG A 47 2.22 10.15 -0.29
C ARG A 47 1.51 9.06 0.51
N TYR A 48 0.43 9.38 1.22
CA TYR A 48 -0.36 8.38 1.93
C TYR A 48 -1.00 7.38 0.96
N THR A 49 -1.58 7.87 -0.14
CA THR A 49 -2.11 6.99 -1.19
C THR A 49 -1.05 6.05 -1.76
N LEU A 50 0.17 6.56 -2.04
CA LEU A 50 1.28 5.73 -2.49
C LEU A 50 1.73 4.72 -1.43
N ALA A 51 1.75 5.10 -0.15
CA ALA A 51 2.13 4.20 0.95
C ALA A 51 1.17 3.01 1.04
N ILE A 52 -0.15 3.24 0.91
CA ILE A 52 -1.14 2.16 0.83
C ILE A 52 -0.89 1.26 -0.39
N MET A 53 -0.63 1.83 -1.57
CA MET A 53 -0.34 1.04 -2.77
C MET A 53 0.92 0.16 -2.62
N LEU A 54 1.98 0.70 -2.01
CA LEU A 54 3.21 -0.04 -1.71
C LEU A 54 2.97 -1.16 -0.70
N TYR A 55 2.20 -0.89 0.36
CA TYR A 55 1.82 -1.89 1.35
C TYR A 55 1.06 -3.05 0.68
N VAL A 56 0.08 -2.74 -0.17
CA VAL A 56 -0.66 -3.78 -0.88
C VAL A 56 0.26 -4.57 -1.80
N ALA A 57 1.12 -3.93 -2.61
CA ALA A 57 2.06 -4.64 -3.49
C ALA A 57 2.97 -5.60 -2.71
N LEU A 58 3.50 -5.15 -1.56
CA LEU A 58 4.33 -5.96 -0.68
C LEU A 58 3.63 -7.23 -0.16
N HIS A 59 2.31 -7.22 0.02
CA HIS A 59 1.57 -8.36 0.55
C HIS A 59 0.88 -9.18 -0.54
N TYR A 60 0.53 -8.54 -1.66
CA TYR A 60 -0.15 -9.16 -2.78
C TYR A 60 0.84 -9.87 -3.71
N GLU A 61 1.93 -9.20 -4.10
CA GLU A 61 2.92 -9.74 -5.03
C GLU A 61 3.89 -10.72 -4.36
N ASN A 62 4.14 -10.57 -3.05
CA ASN A 62 5.02 -11.44 -2.26
C ASN A 62 4.38 -12.80 -1.90
N ARG A 63 3.41 -13.26 -2.70
CA ARG A 63 2.94 -14.65 -2.69
C ARG A 63 3.96 -15.59 -3.34
N ASP A 64 4.89 -15.05 -4.13
CA ASP A 64 6.02 -15.79 -4.70
C ASP A 64 7.32 -15.51 -3.93
N PRO A 65 7.88 -16.50 -3.20
CA PRO A 65 9.12 -16.35 -2.44
C PRO A 65 10.37 -16.05 -3.30
N GLY A 66 10.29 -16.13 -4.63
CA GLY A 66 11.37 -15.76 -5.54
C GLY A 66 11.52 -14.25 -5.82
N VAL A 67 10.55 -13.42 -5.40
CA VAL A 67 10.54 -11.97 -5.70
C VAL A 67 11.34 -11.19 -4.65
N SER A 68 12.43 -10.55 -5.07
CA SER A 68 13.24 -9.69 -4.17
C SER A 68 12.56 -8.34 -3.90
N ILE A 69 11.92 -8.23 -2.73
CA ILE A 69 11.18 -7.03 -2.31
C ILE A 69 12.01 -6.01 -1.52
N GLY A 70 13.32 -6.23 -1.35
CA GLY A 70 14.15 -5.39 -0.45
C GLY A 70 14.13 -3.90 -0.79
N LYS A 71 14.12 -3.54 -2.07
CA LYS A 71 14.00 -2.13 -2.51
C LYS A 71 12.61 -1.55 -2.26
N LEU A 72 11.57 -2.37 -2.38
CA LEU A 72 10.19 -1.95 -2.19
C LEU A 72 9.89 -1.72 -0.69
N ASN A 73 10.36 -2.63 0.18
CA ASN A 73 10.34 -2.46 1.63
C ASN A 73 11.03 -1.17 2.05
N PHE A 74 12.25 -0.93 1.56
CA PHE A 74 12.98 0.30 1.87
C PHE A 74 12.23 1.56 1.42
N ALA A 75 11.63 1.55 0.23
CA ALA A 75 10.81 2.66 -0.26
C ALA A 75 9.58 2.91 0.63
N PHE A 76 8.92 1.84 1.08
CA PHE A 76 7.78 1.91 1.98
C PHE A 76 8.15 2.48 3.35
N GLU A 77 9.23 1.98 3.97
CA GLU A 77 9.74 2.48 5.26
C GLU A 77 10.14 3.96 5.18
N SER A 78 10.85 4.36 4.11
CA SER A 78 11.23 5.76 3.88
C SER A 78 10.01 6.67 3.76
N LEU A 79 8.97 6.22 3.06
CA LEU A 79 7.74 6.99 2.87
C LEU A 79 6.97 7.16 4.19
N ILE A 80 6.96 6.14 5.05
CA ILE A 80 6.39 6.22 6.39
C ILE A 80 7.08 7.30 7.22
N LEU A 81 8.42 7.36 7.20
CA LEU A 81 9.16 8.39 7.93
C LEU A 81 8.80 9.81 7.44
N GLN A 82 8.67 9.99 6.13
CA GLN A 82 8.25 11.26 5.53
C GLN A 82 6.80 11.64 5.84
N LEU A 83 5.93 10.67 6.10
CA LEU A 83 4.52 10.89 6.44
C LEU A 83 4.30 11.30 7.90
N LYS A 84 5.24 10.93 8.79
CA LYS A 84 5.22 11.34 10.21
C LYS A 84 5.78 12.74 10.44
N SER A 85 6.53 13.27 9.47
CA SER A 85 7.23 14.57 9.53
C SER A 85 6.30 15.71 9.16
#